data_AF-A0A402CF40-F1
#
_entry.id   AF-A0A402CF40-F1
#
_cell.length_a   1.000
_cell.length_b   1.000
_cell.length_c   1.000
_cell.angle_alpha   90.00
_cell.angle_beta   90.00
_cell.angle_gamma   90.00
#
_symmetry.space_group_name_H-M   'P 1'
#
loop_
_entity.id
_entity.type
_entity.pdbx_description
1 polymer ?
#
loop_
_entity_poly.entity_id
_entity_poly.type
_entity_poly.pdbx_seq_one_letter_code
_entity_poly.pdbx_strand_id
1 'polypeptide(L)'
;MLIVLDTSAVTRDARFETFVRDALDRGSRVLVPRLVLVEVAHRYQRESVAMIEALTVQARMYDRLGLRDDLSAFVDAARAKADGYVDSLARQLEAMGCDVIEPAYTSHLEIAARELQRRRPYVDRKRRGYTATVNWLTVLDIADRRPSEDVVWVSANSRGFGSGEPGAWHDEIWAELQDRGLDHRLRWVTGLDDVDLRDTGLPRREQVSVRVAAPPVTAAPIAPPPAPVPAKPAAAPPAAAPRPVVAAPPPRSPLVVSDPVLPPVAQAPRPRVAPQRILPSANADTGGRRGIGRMRGGRKRKVTVVEELDDLDFG
;
A
#
# COMPACT_ATOMS: atom_id res chain seq x y z
N MET A 1 -1.60 -6.23 24.68
CA MET A 1 -2.54 -5.76 23.63
C MET A 1 -1.76 -5.36 22.40
N LEU A 2 -2.26 -5.71 21.23
CA LEU A 2 -1.73 -5.34 19.93
C LEU A 2 -2.66 -4.33 19.28
N ILE A 3 -2.12 -3.20 18.84
CA ILE A 3 -2.87 -2.18 18.13
C ILE A 3 -2.40 -2.20 16.67
N VAL A 4 -3.24 -2.66 15.75
CA VAL A 4 -2.94 -2.68 14.32
C VAL A 4 -3.53 -1.44 13.67
N LEU A 5 -2.71 -0.70 12.94
CA LEU A 5 -3.10 0.58 12.35
C LEU A 5 -3.34 0.46 10.85
N ASP A 6 -4.47 0.97 10.39
CA ASP A 6 -4.75 1.19 8.97
C ASP A 6 -4.24 2.56 8.49
N THR A 7 -4.21 2.77 7.17
CA THR A 7 -3.80 4.02 6.52
C THR A 7 -4.55 5.24 7.03
N SER A 8 -5.82 5.08 7.38
CA SER A 8 -6.62 6.15 7.97
C SER A 8 -6.10 6.61 9.33
N ALA A 9 -5.62 5.71 10.19
CA ALA A 9 -5.08 6.04 11.50
C ALA A 9 -3.73 6.77 11.41
N VAL A 10 -2.88 6.36 10.46
CA VAL A 10 -1.55 6.97 10.26
C VAL A 10 -1.63 8.37 9.64
N THR A 11 -2.63 8.63 8.78
CA THR A 11 -2.68 9.87 7.98
C THR A 11 -3.59 10.95 8.52
N ARG A 12 -4.54 10.63 9.39
CA ARG A 12 -5.57 11.58 9.83
C ARG A 12 -5.34 12.18 11.20
N ASP A 13 -4.53 11.54 12.03
CA ASP A 13 -4.53 11.84 13.45
C ASP A 13 -3.33 12.70 13.84
N ALA A 14 -3.60 13.97 14.18
CA ALA A 14 -2.58 14.89 14.68
C ALA A 14 -1.98 14.43 16.02
N ARG A 15 -2.64 13.50 16.73
CA ARG A 15 -2.18 12.94 18.01
C ARG A 15 -1.42 11.64 17.83
N PHE A 16 -1.15 11.20 16.60
CA PHE A 16 -0.50 9.93 16.30
C PHE A 16 0.74 9.66 17.17
N GLU A 17 1.68 10.62 17.22
CA GLU A 17 2.92 10.46 17.99
C GLU A 17 2.67 10.33 19.51
N THR A 18 1.77 11.15 20.05
CA THR A 18 1.39 11.11 21.47
C THR A 18 0.70 9.79 21.80
N PHE A 19 -0.20 9.34 20.94
CA PHE A 19 -0.89 8.07 21.10
C PHE A 19 0.08 6.89 21.10
N VAL A 20 1.02 6.84 20.15
CA VAL A 20 2.04 5.79 20.09
C VAL A 20 2.85 5.75 21.38
N ARG A 21 3.29 6.92 21.86
CA ARG A 21 4.03 7.01 23.13
C ARG A 21 3.22 6.47 24.30
N ASP A 22 1.97 6.93 24.45
CA ASP A 22 1.09 6.50 25.54
C ASP A 22 0.78 5.01 25.49
N ALA A 23 0.59 4.45 24.30
CA ALA A 23 0.36 3.03 24.09
C ALA A 23 1.59 2.21 24.50
N LEU A 24 2.79 2.64 24.10
CA LEU A 24 4.04 1.98 24.44
C LEU A 24 4.35 2.08 25.93
N ASP A 25 4.12 3.24 26.56
CA ASP A 25 4.34 3.45 28.00
C ASP A 25 3.44 2.55 28.86
N ARG A 26 2.27 2.18 28.34
CA ARG A 26 1.33 1.24 28.96
C ARG A 26 1.61 -0.22 28.62
N GLY A 27 2.61 -0.51 27.77
CA GLY A 27 3.00 -1.88 27.40
C GLY A 27 2.18 -2.48 26.25
N SER A 28 1.43 -1.67 25.50
CA SER A 28 0.82 -2.08 24.24
C SER A 28 1.86 -2.09 23.11
N ARG A 29 1.62 -2.89 22.06
CA ARG A 29 2.45 -2.86 20.85
C ARG A 29 1.67 -2.25 19.70
N VAL A 30 2.26 -1.28 19.03
CA VAL A 30 1.67 -0.64 17.85
C VAL A 30 2.27 -1.29 16.62
N LEU A 31 1.43 -1.89 15.78
CA LEU A 31 1.80 -2.59 14.57
C LEU A 31 1.29 -1.80 13.35
N VAL A 32 2.15 -1.57 12.37
CA VAL A 32 1.78 -0.91 11.11
C VAL A 32 2.11 -1.84 9.94
N PRO A 33 1.12 -2.37 9.20
CA PRO A 33 1.39 -3.17 8.02
C PRO A 33 2.17 -2.38 6.96
N ARG A 34 3.20 -2.97 6.34
CA ARG A 34 4.00 -2.32 5.29
C ARG A 34 3.14 -1.84 4.11
N LEU A 35 2.03 -2.53 3.83
CA LEU A 35 1.06 -2.09 2.82
C LEU A 35 0.49 -0.69 3.11
N VAL A 36 0.25 -0.36 4.39
CA VAL A 36 -0.21 0.97 4.80
C VAL A 36 0.80 2.04 4.39
N LEU A 37 2.09 1.81 4.60
CA LEU A 37 3.14 2.76 4.23
C LEU A 37 3.17 2.99 2.72
N VAL A 38 2.97 1.94 1.92
CA VAL A 38 2.87 2.03 0.46
C VAL A 38 1.63 2.84 0.06
N GLU A 39 0.50 2.66 0.73
CA GLU A 39 -0.70 3.46 0.49
C GLU A 39 -0.51 4.94 0.83
N VAL A 40 0.12 5.23 1.97
CA VAL A 40 0.45 6.61 2.38
C VAL A 40 1.37 7.25 1.34
N ALA A 41 2.43 6.55 0.92
CA ALA A 41 3.36 7.03 -0.09
C ALA A 41 2.66 7.31 -1.42
N HIS A 42 1.80 6.39 -1.88
CA HIS A 42 1.06 6.57 -3.12
C HIS A 42 0.05 7.73 -3.03
N ARG A 43 -0.60 7.93 -1.86
CA ARG A 43 -1.46 9.09 -1.63
C ARG A 43 -0.65 10.40 -1.71
N TYR A 44 0.47 10.47 -0.99
CA TYR A 44 1.37 11.61 -1.00
C TYR A 44 1.87 11.92 -2.41
N GLN A 45 2.27 10.90 -3.18
CA GLN A 45 2.72 11.06 -4.56
C GLN A 45 1.60 11.64 -5.44
N ARG A 46 0.36 11.16 -5.32
CA ARG A 46 -0.77 11.69 -6.08
C ARG A 46 -1.10 13.14 -5.72
N GLU A 47 -1.09 13.48 -4.44
CA GLU A 47 -1.32 14.84 -3.95
C GLU A 47 -0.20 15.78 -4.43
N SER A 48 1.05 15.32 -4.36
CA SER A 48 2.22 16.05 -4.85
C SER A 48 2.13 16.30 -6.35
N VAL A 49 1.77 15.29 -7.15
CA VAL A 49 1.57 15.46 -8.60
C VAL A 49 0.45 16.45 -8.89
N ALA A 50 -0.68 16.37 -8.21
CA ALA A 50 -1.79 17.32 -8.39
C ALA A 50 -1.37 18.76 -8.03
N MET A 51 -0.59 18.94 -6.95
CA MET A 51 -0.04 20.23 -6.55
C MET A 51 0.96 20.76 -7.59
N ILE A 52 1.86 19.91 -8.08
CA ILE A 52 2.82 20.22 -9.14
C ILE A 52 2.08 20.64 -10.43
N GLU A 53 1.06 19.90 -10.84
CA GLU A 53 0.24 20.24 -12.00
C GLU A 53 -0.46 21.59 -11.82
N ALA A 54 -1.04 21.86 -10.64
CA ALA A 54 -1.66 23.14 -10.33
C ALA A 54 -0.65 24.31 -10.41
N LEU A 55 0.55 24.13 -9.86
CA LEU A 55 1.63 25.12 -9.93
C LEU A 55 2.14 25.30 -11.37
N THR A 56 2.23 24.22 -12.15
CA THR A 56 2.69 24.25 -13.54
C THR A 56 1.69 24.92 -14.47
N VAL A 57 0.38 24.77 -14.24
CA VAL A 57 -0.65 25.53 -14.98
C VAL A 57 -0.50 27.03 -14.75
N GLN A 58 -0.05 27.42 -13.55
CA GLN A 58 0.30 28.80 -13.21
C GLN A 58 1.72 29.22 -13.66
N ALA A 59 2.54 28.32 -14.20
CA ALA A 59 3.92 28.58 -14.63
C ALA A 59 4.06 29.73 -15.63
N ARG A 60 3.06 29.97 -16.50
CA ARG A 60 3.07 31.14 -17.40
C ARG A 60 3.07 32.49 -16.67
N MET A 61 2.51 32.54 -15.46
CA MET A 61 2.61 33.72 -14.60
C MET A 61 4.00 33.80 -13.96
N TYR A 62 4.55 32.67 -13.52
CA TYR A 62 5.87 32.57 -12.91
C TYR A 62 7.02 32.87 -13.89
N ASP A 63 6.84 32.60 -15.20
CA ASP A 63 7.77 32.99 -16.26
C ASP A 63 7.99 34.51 -16.31
N ARG A 64 6.92 35.30 -16.10
CA ARG A 64 7.01 36.76 -16.08
C ARG A 64 7.71 37.28 -14.83
N LEU A 65 7.81 36.46 -13.79
CA LEU A 65 8.49 36.75 -12.53
C LEU A 65 9.91 36.16 -12.48
N GLY A 66 10.34 35.42 -13.51
CA GLY A 66 11.67 34.78 -13.56
C GLY A 66 11.81 33.54 -12.66
N LEU A 67 10.72 32.99 -12.13
CA LEU A 67 10.73 31.90 -11.14
C LEU A 67 10.63 30.49 -11.74
N ARG A 68 10.86 30.34 -13.06
CA ARG A 68 10.70 29.05 -13.75
C ARG A 68 11.71 28.00 -13.26
N ASP A 69 12.96 28.41 -13.07
CA ASP A 69 14.03 27.49 -12.69
C ASP A 69 13.86 27.04 -11.24
N ASP A 70 13.45 27.95 -10.35
CA ASP A 70 13.11 27.63 -8.96
C ASP A 70 11.92 26.66 -8.86
N LEU A 71 10.88 26.87 -9.68
CA LEU A 71 9.74 25.96 -9.74
C LEU A 71 10.16 24.57 -10.24
N SER A 72 11.04 24.51 -11.24
CA SER A 72 11.54 23.24 -11.77
C SER A 72 12.38 22.49 -10.73
N ALA A 73 13.28 23.21 -10.03
CA ALA A 73 14.06 22.64 -8.92
C ALA A 73 13.17 22.15 -7.77
N PHE A 74 12.09 22.87 -7.44
CA PHE A 74 11.12 22.44 -6.44
C PHE A 74 10.39 21.16 -6.85
N VAL A 75 9.97 21.06 -8.11
CA VAL A 75 9.30 19.87 -8.66
C VAL A 75 10.22 18.65 -8.61
N ASP A 76 11.49 18.81 -9.00
CA ASP A 76 12.47 17.73 -8.97
C ASP A 76 12.78 17.29 -7.53
N ALA A 77 12.90 18.23 -6.60
CA ALA A 77 13.06 17.92 -5.18
C ALA A 77 11.85 17.18 -4.60
N ALA A 78 10.63 17.57 -4.99
CA ALA A 78 9.40 16.91 -4.56
C ALA A 78 9.31 15.47 -5.08
N ARG A 79 9.74 15.22 -6.33
CA ARG A 79 9.81 13.87 -6.91
C ARG A 79 10.87 13.01 -6.21
N ALA A 80 12.08 13.55 -6.02
CA ALA A 80 13.15 12.83 -5.33
C ALA A 80 12.77 12.46 -3.88
N LYS A 81 12.01 13.32 -3.20
CA LYS A 81 11.48 13.02 -1.86
C LYS A 81 10.46 11.88 -1.86
N ALA A 82 9.70 11.71 -2.94
CA ALA A 82 8.71 10.63 -3.06
C ALA A 82 9.36 9.24 -3.23
N ASP A 83 10.46 9.14 -3.98
CA ASP A 83 11.10 7.86 -4.33
C ASP A 83 11.66 7.09 -3.12
N GLY A 84 12.00 7.77 -2.02
CA GLY A 84 12.46 7.17 -0.76
C GLY A 84 11.45 7.26 0.39
N TYR A 85 10.22 7.70 0.12
CA TYR A 85 9.28 8.08 1.17
C TYR A 85 8.84 6.90 2.04
N VAL A 86 8.61 5.73 1.44
CA VAL A 86 8.20 4.51 2.18
C VAL A 86 9.25 4.12 3.22
N ASP A 87 10.52 4.01 2.82
CA ASP A 87 11.59 3.59 3.73
C ASP A 87 11.97 4.69 4.73
N SER A 88 11.76 5.96 4.39
CA SER A 88 11.88 7.06 5.35
C SER A 88 10.77 6.97 6.42
N LEU A 89 9.52 6.76 6.00
CA LEU A 89 8.39 6.64 6.90
C LEU A 89 8.50 5.39 7.78
N ALA A 90 8.95 4.27 7.23
CA ALA A 90 9.22 3.05 8.00
C ALA A 90 10.22 3.32 9.13
N ARG A 91 11.38 3.93 8.81
CA ARG A 91 12.40 4.27 9.80
C ARG A 91 11.90 5.25 10.87
N GLN A 92 11.05 6.20 10.49
CA GLN A 92 10.41 7.11 11.45
C GLN A 92 9.48 6.37 12.40
N LEU A 93 8.63 5.48 11.88
CA LEU A 93 7.71 4.66 12.68
C LEU A 93 8.50 3.74 13.63
N GLU A 94 9.54 3.08 13.14
CA GLU A 94 10.41 2.22 13.95
C GLU A 94 11.15 3.02 15.03
N ALA A 95 11.64 4.23 14.72
CA ALA A 95 12.28 5.11 15.70
C ALA A 95 11.31 5.57 16.81
N MET A 96 10.01 5.63 16.52
CA MET A 96 8.97 5.88 17.52
C MET A 96 8.59 4.64 18.33
N GLY A 97 9.10 3.46 17.99
CA GLY A 97 8.81 2.20 18.66
C GLY A 97 7.64 1.42 18.07
N CYS A 98 7.12 1.80 16.90
CA CYS A 98 6.13 1.01 16.16
C CYS A 98 6.82 -0.17 15.45
N ASP A 99 6.17 -1.33 15.43
CA ASP A 99 6.62 -2.47 14.63
C ASP A 99 6.02 -2.37 13.22
N VAL A 100 6.85 -2.18 12.20
CA VAL A 100 6.43 -2.33 10.81
C VAL A 100 6.41 -3.81 10.46
N ILE A 101 5.25 -4.32 10.06
CA ILE A 101 5.05 -5.75 9.80
C ILE A 101 4.77 -6.01 8.32
N GLU A 102 5.26 -7.14 7.80
CA GLU A 102 4.88 -7.56 6.45
C GLU A 102 3.41 -8.00 6.41
N PRO A 103 2.68 -7.69 5.32
CA PRO A 103 1.33 -8.20 5.12
C PRO A 103 1.29 -9.72 5.15
N ALA A 104 0.13 -10.29 5.51
CA ALA A 104 -0.05 -11.73 5.46
C ALA A 104 0.22 -12.27 4.04
N TYR A 105 0.87 -13.44 3.99
CA TYR A 105 1.11 -14.18 2.75
C TYR A 105 -0.19 -14.83 2.27
N THR A 106 -1.09 -14.02 1.71
CA THR A 106 -2.35 -14.46 1.12
C THR A 106 -2.18 -14.70 -0.38
N SER A 107 -2.75 -15.79 -0.88
CA SER A 107 -2.76 -16.04 -2.34
C SER A 107 -3.62 -15.00 -3.08
N HIS A 108 -3.18 -14.59 -4.27
CA HIS A 108 -4.00 -13.72 -5.14
C HIS A 108 -5.36 -14.36 -5.49
N LEU A 109 -5.42 -15.70 -5.54
CA LEU A 109 -6.67 -16.43 -5.77
C LEU A 109 -7.66 -16.24 -4.63
N GLU A 110 -7.22 -16.21 -3.38
CA GLU A 110 -8.09 -15.95 -2.23
C GLU A 110 -8.64 -14.52 -2.25
N ILE A 111 -7.79 -13.53 -2.54
CA ILE A 111 -8.23 -12.13 -2.65
C ILE A 111 -9.24 -11.98 -3.80
N ALA A 112 -8.96 -12.61 -4.94
CA ALA A 112 -9.85 -12.61 -6.10
C ALA A 112 -11.16 -13.34 -5.81
N ALA A 113 -11.12 -14.48 -5.12
CA ALA A 113 -12.33 -15.22 -4.72
C ALA A 113 -13.21 -14.35 -3.82
N ARG A 114 -12.61 -13.65 -2.85
CA ARG A 114 -13.32 -12.71 -1.97
C ARG A 114 -13.96 -11.56 -2.74
N GLU A 115 -13.25 -11.00 -3.72
CA GLU A 115 -13.76 -9.96 -4.63
C GLU A 115 -14.94 -10.46 -5.47
N LEU A 116 -14.81 -11.64 -6.09
CA LEU A 116 -15.85 -12.25 -6.93
C LEU A 116 -17.12 -12.56 -6.14
N GLN A 117 -16.97 -13.04 -4.90
CA GLN A 117 -18.06 -13.27 -3.96
C GLN A 117 -18.60 -11.96 -3.36
N ARG A 118 -17.92 -10.82 -3.58
CA ARG A 118 -18.22 -9.52 -2.99
C ARG A 118 -18.37 -9.56 -1.47
N ARG A 119 -17.57 -10.43 -0.83
CA ARG A 119 -17.51 -10.46 0.62
C ARG A 119 -16.87 -9.17 1.11
N ARG A 120 -17.33 -8.64 2.23
CA ARG A 120 -16.70 -7.47 2.87
C ARG A 120 -15.18 -7.65 2.98
N PRO A 121 -14.34 -6.63 2.72
CA PRO A 121 -14.67 -5.21 2.63
C PRO A 121 -15.07 -4.68 1.24
N TYR A 122 -15.39 -5.56 0.28
CA TYR A 122 -15.92 -5.14 -1.01
C TYR A 122 -17.37 -4.68 -0.86
N VAL A 123 -17.62 -3.37 -0.99
CA VAL A 123 -18.97 -2.78 -0.81
C VAL A 123 -19.65 -2.48 -2.14
N ASP A 124 -18.89 -1.94 -3.10
CA ASP A 124 -19.42 -1.43 -4.37
C ASP A 124 -18.62 -1.93 -5.56
N ARG A 125 -19.27 -2.14 -6.71
CA ARG A 125 -18.61 -2.46 -7.99
C ARG A 125 -17.58 -1.42 -8.45
N LYS A 126 -17.66 -0.18 -7.94
CA LYS A 126 -16.80 0.93 -8.36
C LYS A 126 -15.54 1.09 -7.51
N ARG A 127 -15.51 0.56 -6.29
CA ARG A 127 -14.40 0.72 -5.36
C ARG A 127 -13.62 -0.58 -5.25
N ARG A 128 -12.30 -0.49 -5.51
CA ARG A 128 -11.39 -1.62 -5.37
C ARG A 128 -11.07 -1.80 -3.89
N GLY A 129 -11.52 -2.90 -3.31
CA GLY A 129 -11.29 -3.29 -1.91
C GLY A 129 -10.05 -4.14 -1.68
N TYR A 130 -9.14 -4.22 -2.67
CA TYR A 130 -7.97 -5.09 -2.63
C TYR A 130 -7.10 -4.83 -1.41
N THR A 131 -6.67 -3.59 -1.20
CA THR A 131 -5.76 -3.25 -0.09
C THR A 131 -6.45 -3.38 1.26
N ALA A 132 -7.71 -2.98 1.36
CA ALA A 132 -8.53 -3.22 2.55
C ALA A 132 -8.66 -4.72 2.86
N THR A 133 -8.75 -5.58 1.83
CA THR A 133 -8.78 -7.04 1.99
C THR A 133 -7.45 -7.57 2.49
N VAL A 134 -6.33 -7.11 1.92
CA VAL A 134 -5.00 -7.54 2.37
C VAL A 134 -4.74 -7.10 3.82
N ASN A 135 -5.09 -5.86 4.18
CA ASN A 135 -5.01 -5.38 5.56
C ASN A 135 -5.89 -6.22 6.50
N TRP A 136 -7.12 -6.54 6.10
CA TRP A 136 -8.01 -7.39 6.87
C TRP A 136 -7.43 -8.79 7.12
N LEU A 137 -6.95 -9.46 6.07
CA LEU A 137 -6.34 -10.78 6.20
C LEU A 137 -5.05 -10.73 7.02
N THR A 138 -4.32 -9.62 6.97
CA THR A 138 -3.15 -9.39 7.83
C THR A 138 -3.56 -9.28 9.31
N VAL A 139 -4.63 -8.57 9.62
CA VAL A 139 -5.17 -8.48 10.99
C VAL A 139 -5.59 -9.86 11.51
N LEU A 140 -6.30 -10.64 10.68
CA LEU A 140 -6.70 -12.01 11.03
C LEU A 140 -5.49 -12.91 11.29
N ASP A 141 -4.48 -12.88 10.40
CA ASP A 141 -3.24 -13.66 10.56
C ASP A 141 -2.47 -13.30 11.85
N ILE A 142 -2.44 -12.02 12.24
CA ILE A 142 -1.84 -11.58 13.51
C ILE A 142 -2.60 -12.17 14.70
N ALA A 143 -3.94 -12.08 14.67
CA ALA A 143 -4.79 -12.58 15.74
C ALA A 143 -4.71 -14.11 15.89
N ASP A 144 -4.58 -14.83 14.77
CA ASP A 144 -4.41 -16.28 14.72
C ASP A 144 -3.02 -16.70 15.27
N ARG A 145 -1.96 -16.00 14.90
CA ARG A 145 -0.58 -16.30 15.37
C ARG A 145 -0.33 -15.94 16.84
N ARG A 146 -1.18 -15.10 17.43
CA ARG A 146 -1.02 -14.60 18.81
C ARG A 146 -2.31 -14.82 19.61
N PRO A 147 -2.61 -16.07 19.98
CA PRO A 147 -3.87 -16.42 20.65
C PRO A 147 -4.03 -15.81 22.05
N SER A 148 -2.93 -15.42 22.69
CA SER A 148 -2.91 -14.86 24.05
C SER A 148 -3.03 -13.33 24.10
N GLU A 149 -3.09 -12.65 22.96
CA GLU A 149 -3.11 -11.18 22.92
C GLU A 149 -4.41 -10.66 22.31
N ASP A 150 -5.00 -9.64 22.95
CA ASP A 150 -6.10 -8.88 22.37
C ASP A 150 -5.58 -7.99 21.24
N VAL A 151 -6.34 -7.94 20.15
CA VAL A 151 -6.02 -7.17 18.95
C VAL A 151 -7.05 -6.06 18.79
N VAL A 152 -6.59 -4.82 18.74
CA VAL A 152 -7.41 -3.66 18.39
C VAL A 152 -6.99 -3.21 17.01
N TRP A 153 -7.91 -3.22 16.08
CA TRP A 153 -7.67 -2.70 14.75
C TRP A 153 -8.30 -1.32 14.59
N VAL A 154 -7.47 -0.33 14.26
CA VAL A 154 -7.88 1.05 14.07
C VAL A 154 -8.04 1.32 12.57
N SER A 155 -9.29 1.50 12.12
CA SER A 155 -9.58 1.90 10.74
C SER A 155 -10.85 2.73 10.66
N ALA A 156 -10.78 3.87 9.97
CA ALA A 156 -11.94 4.69 9.67
C ALA A 156 -12.81 4.14 8.52
N ASN A 157 -12.53 2.94 7.99
CA ASN A 157 -13.29 2.34 6.89
C ASN A 157 -14.59 1.67 7.37
N SER A 158 -15.46 2.44 8.02
CA SER A 158 -16.75 1.96 8.53
C SER A 158 -17.65 1.38 7.44
N ARG A 159 -17.55 1.86 6.20
CA ARG A 159 -18.31 1.27 5.09
C ARG A 159 -17.84 -0.15 4.78
N GLY A 160 -16.55 -0.44 4.87
CA GLY A 160 -16.00 -1.75 4.54
C GLY A 160 -16.26 -2.80 5.61
N PHE A 161 -16.34 -2.38 6.87
CA PHE A 161 -16.26 -3.30 8.03
C PHE A 161 -17.41 -3.14 9.02
N GLY A 162 -18.08 -2.00 9.04
CA GLY A 162 -19.15 -1.71 9.98
C GLY A 162 -20.54 -2.07 9.46
N SER A 163 -21.47 -2.31 10.39
CA SER A 163 -22.90 -2.52 10.12
C SER A 163 -23.63 -1.22 9.75
N GLY A 164 -23.03 -0.06 10.05
CA GLY A 164 -23.66 1.26 9.97
C GLY A 164 -23.75 1.95 11.33
N GLU A 165 -23.61 1.19 12.41
CA GLU A 165 -23.46 1.72 13.76
C GLU A 165 -21.97 1.95 14.11
N PRO A 166 -21.62 3.00 14.89
CA PRO A 166 -20.25 3.24 15.31
C PRO A 166 -19.68 2.07 16.11
N GLY A 167 -18.52 1.54 15.69
CA GLY A 167 -17.82 0.47 16.40
C GLY A 167 -18.45 -0.93 16.28
N ALA A 168 -19.56 -1.08 15.57
CA ALA A 168 -20.22 -2.38 15.39
C ALA A 168 -19.80 -3.03 14.07
N TRP A 169 -19.37 -4.30 14.15
CA TRP A 169 -19.04 -5.11 12.99
C TRP A 169 -20.25 -5.35 12.08
N HIS A 170 -20.02 -5.41 10.77
CA HIS A 170 -21.00 -5.93 9.83
C HIS A 170 -21.18 -7.44 10.02
N ASP A 171 -22.40 -7.96 9.85
CA ASP A 171 -22.75 -9.37 10.07
C ASP A 171 -21.82 -10.36 9.37
N GLU A 172 -21.47 -10.12 8.10
CA GLU A 172 -20.50 -10.96 7.35
C GLU A 172 -19.10 -11.01 8.00
N ILE A 173 -18.62 -9.88 8.54
CA ILE A 173 -17.33 -9.81 9.21
C ILE A 173 -17.43 -10.47 10.58
N TRP A 174 -18.52 -10.21 11.30
CA TRP A 174 -18.80 -10.84 12.59
C TRP A 174 -18.86 -12.37 12.47
N ALA A 175 -19.57 -12.89 11.47
CA ALA A 175 -19.64 -14.33 11.19
C ALA A 175 -18.25 -14.91 10.90
N GLU A 176 -17.42 -14.23 10.10
CA GLU A 176 -16.03 -14.66 9.85
C GLU A 176 -15.18 -14.68 11.14
N LEU A 177 -15.40 -13.73 12.04
CA LEU A 177 -14.73 -13.72 13.34
C LEU A 177 -15.20 -14.84 14.25
N GLN A 178 -16.50 -15.13 14.27
CA GLN A 178 -17.08 -16.26 15.02
C GLN A 178 -16.56 -17.60 14.50
N ASP A 179 -16.55 -17.80 13.19
CA ASP A 179 -16.05 -19.02 12.55
C ASP A 179 -14.57 -19.29 12.90
N ARG A 180 -13.80 -18.23 13.19
CA ARG A 180 -12.39 -18.30 13.61
C ARG A 180 -12.19 -18.23 15.13
N GLY A 181 -13.24 -18.02 15.92
CA GLY A 181 -13.13 -17.81 17.37
C GLY A 181 -12.32 -16.56 17.77
N LEU A 182 -12.40 -15.49 16.97
CA LEU A 182 -11.68 -14.23 17.17
C LEU A 182 -12.56 -13.08 17.68
N ASP A 183 -13.87 -13.29 17.69
CA ASP A 183 -14.93 -12.35 18.05
C ASP A 183 -14.75 -11.63 19.40
N HIS A 184 -14.18 -12.32 20.39
CA HIS A 184 -13.97 -11.81 21.74
C HIS A 184 -12.64 -11.08 21.93
N ARG A 185 -11.71 -11.21 20.96
CA ARG A 185 -10.30 -10.75 21.07
C ARG A 185 -9.97 -9.66 20.07
N LEU A 186 -10.65 -9.66 18.91
CA LEU A 186 -10.48 -8.67 17.87
C LEU A 186 -11.56 -7.59 17.98
N ARG A 187 -11.12 -6.37 18.30
CA ARG A 187 -11.99 -5.19 18.35
C ARG A 187 -11.65 -4.25 17.21
N TRP A 188 -12.66 -3.55 16.70
CA TRP A 188 -12.49 -2.51 15.69
C TRP A 188 -12.91 -1.16 16.25
N VAL A 189 -12.09 -0.16 15.98
CA VAL A 189 -12.33 1.23 16.36
C VAL A 189 -12.01 2.16 15.20
N THR A 190 -12.66 3.32 15.17
CA THR A 190 -12.60 4.23 14.03
C THR A 190 -11.46 5.25 14.09
N GLY A 191 -11.05 5.63 15.29
CA GLY A 191 -9.95 6.55 15.55
C GLY A 191 -9.06 6.09 16.70
N LEU A 192 -7.94 6.79 16.91
CA LEU A 192 -7.01 6.48 17.99
C LEU A 192 -7.60 6.82 19.37
N ASP A 193 -8.42 7.88 19.44
CA ASP A 193 -9.10 8.32 20.67
C ASP A 193 -10.07 7.26 21.24
N ASP A 194 -10.57 6.36 20.38
CA ASP A 194 -11.51 5.28 20.74
C ASP A 194 -10.81 4.05 21.33
N VAL A 195 -9.47 4.01 21.32
CA VAL A 195 -8.69 2.89 21.85
C VAL A 195 -8.60 3.00 23.36
N ASP A 196 -9.22 2.06 24.07
CA ASP A 196 -9.07 1.98 25.52
C ASP A 196 -7.70 1.39 25.91
N LEU A 197 -6.77 2.26 26.31
CA LEU A 197 -5.45 1.87 26.78
C LEU A 197 -5.42 1.44 28.25
N ARG A 198 -6.56 1.41 28.96
CA ARG A 198 -6.60 1.26 30.43
C ARG A 198 -6.30 -0.14 30.95
N ASP A 199 -6.17 -1.15 30.09
CA ASP A 199 -6.05 -2.54 30.55
C ASP A 199 -4.91 -3.31 29.85
N THR A 200 -3.68 -2.92 30.16
CA THR A 200 -2.49 -3.71 29.79
C THR A 200 -1.65 -3.97 31.04
N GLY A 201 -2.12 -4.90 31.87
CA GLY A 201 -1.41 -5.39 33.06
C GLY A 201 -0.12 -6.18 32.77
N LEU A 202 0.66 -5.78 31.76
CA LEU A 202 1.95 -6.38 31.42
C LEU A 202 3.10 -5.44 31.85
N PRO A 203 4.18 -5.97 32.44
CA PRO A 203 5.28 -5.16 32.92
C PRO A 203 5.96 -4.45 31.75
N ARG A 204 6.16 -3.14 31.95
CA ARG A 204 6.96 -2.20 31.16
C ARG A 204 8.19 -2.88 30.56
N ARG A 205 8.22 -3.06 29.24
CA ARG A 205 9.46 -3.45 28.55
C ARG A 205 10.44 -2.29 28.64
N GLU A 206 11.53 -2.49 29.37
CA GLU A 206 12.73 -1.67 29.19
C GLU A 206 13.09 -1.67 27.70
N GLN A 207 13.25 -0.46 27.15
CA GLN A 207 13.90 -0.27 25.88
C GLN A 207 15.26 -0.98 25.95
N VAL A 208 15.36 -2.16 25.36
CA VAL A 208 16.66 -2.74 25.03
C VAL A 208 17.21 -1.88 23.92
N SER A 209 17.87 -0.78 24.32
CA SER A 209 18.83 -0.13 23.46
C SER A 209 19.86 -1.20 23.13
N VAL A 210 19.79 -1.74 21.92
CA VAL A 210 20.93 -2.44 21.34
C VAL A 210 22.03 -1.39 21.27
N ARG A 211 22.87 -1.34 22.33
CA ARG A 211 24.18 -0.71 22.23
C ARG A 211 24.87 -1.47 21.13
N VAL A 212 24.96 -0.85 19.95
CA VAL A 212 25.92 -1.23 18.93
C VAL A 212 27.27 -1.13 19.63
N ALA A 213 27.78 -2.27 20.07
CA ALA A 213 29.12 -2.37 20.62
C ALA A 213 30.06 -1.92 19.51
N ALA A 214 30.79 -0.84 19.76
CA ALA A 214 31.93 -0.46 18.96
C ALA A 214 32.85 -1.70 18.82
N PRO A 215 33.39 -1.97 17.61
CA PRO A 215 34.27 -3.11 17.43
C PRO A 215 35.49 -2.95 18.33
N PRO A 216 35.94 -4.01 19.03
CA PRO A 216 37.15 -3.93 19.83
C PRO A 216 38.35 -3.75 18.90
N VAL A 217 38.97 -2.57 18.99
CA VAL A 217 40.31 -2.30 18.48
C VAL A 217 41.29 -3.04 19.36
N THR A 218 41.67 -4.26 18.98
CA THR A 218 43.00 -4.84 19.21
C THR A 218 43.05 -6.24 18.61
N ALA A 219 43.73 -6.40 17.47
CA ALA A 219 44.28 -7.67 17.05
C ALA A 219 45.68 -7.42 16.48
N ALA A 220 46.68 -7.93 17.19
CA ALA A 220 48.06 -8.04 16.73
C ALA A 220 48.14 -8.89 15.45
N PRO A 221 49.16 -8.68 14.59
CA PRO A 221 49.20 -9.28 13.26
C PRO A 221 49.43 -10.79 13.34
N ILE A 222 48.53 -11.56 12.73
CA ILE A 222 48.68 -12.99 12.49
C ILE A 222 49.68 -13.18 11.34
N ALA A 223 50.74 -13.94 11.60
CA ALA A 223 51.77 -14.28 10.62
C ALA A 223 51.21 -15.17 9.49
N PRO A 224 51.69 -15.02 8.23
CA PRO A 224 51.23 -15.84 7.12
C PRO A 224 51.74 -17.29 7.23
N PRO A 225 50.97 -18.28 6.72
CA PRO A 225 51.37 -19.69 6.76
C PRO A 225 52.54 -19.99 5.81
N PRO A 226 53.38 -21.00 6.11
CA PRO A 226 54.54 -21.35 5.30
C PRO A 226 54.15 -22.02 3.98
N ALA A 227 54.95 -21.77 2.94
CA ALA A 227 54.80 -22.30 1.59
C ALA A 227 54.92 -23.84 1.53
N PRO A 228 54.22 -24.52 0.59
CA PRO A 228 54.29 -25.97 0.45
C PRO A 228 55.60 -26.42 -0.20
N VAL A 229 56.22 -27.44 0.40
CA VAL A 229 57.41 -28.14 -0.10
C VAL A 229 57.00 -29.15 -1.20
N PRO A 230 57.75 -29.28 -2.31
CA PRO A 230 57.39 -30.17 -3.41
C PRO A 230 57.74 -31.64 -3.12
N ALA A 231 56.79 -32.56 -3.34
CA ALA A 231 57.01 -34.00 -3.29
C ALA A 231 57.42 -34.56 -4.67
N LYS A 232 58.43 -35.43 -4.66
CA LYS A 232 59.06 -36.13 -5.80
C LYS A 232 58.28 -37.43 -6.15
N PRO A 233 58.31 -37.96 -7.40
CA PRO A 233 57.31 -38.90 -7.90
C PRO A 233 57.70 -40.38 -7.73
N ALA A 234 56.69 -41.24 -7.54
CA ALA A 234 56.76 -42.70 -7.69
C ALA A 234 55.36 -43.19 -8.12
N ALA A 235 55.18 -43.63 -9.36
CA ALA A 235 55.31 -45.01 -9.86
C ALA A 235 53.93 -45.66 -10.05
N ALA A 236 53.60 -46.00 -11.30
CA ALA A 236 52.44 -46.81 -11.71
C ALA A 236 52.89 -48.27 -11.95
N PRO A 237 52.05 -49.26 -12.38
CA PRO A 237 50.57 -49.40 -12.45
C PRO A 237 50.16 -50.76 -11.75
N PRO A 238 49.05 -51.54 -12.02
CA PRO A 238 48.49 -51.95 -13.32
C PRO A 238 46.95 -51.86 -13.47
N ALA A 239 46.51 -52.15 -14.69
CA ALA A 239 45.20 -51.91 -15.29
C ALA A 239 44.11 -52.99 -15.04
N ALA A 240 42.85 -52.55 -14.98
CA ALA A 240 41.59 -53.23 -15.38
C ALA A 240 40.43 -52.26 -15.05
N ALA A 241 39.34 -52.04 -15.79
CA ALA A 241 38.77 -52.44 -17.07
C ALA A 241 37.85 -51.26 -17.53
N PRO A 242 37.50 -51.11 -18.82
CA PRO A 242 36.78 -49.93 -19.29
C PRO A 242 35.31 -49.92 -18.85
N ARG A 243 34.86 -48.80 -18.25
CA ARG A 243 33.44 -48.52 -18.00
C ARG A 243 32.76 -48.02 -19.29
N PRO A 244 31.47 -48.29 -19.50
CA PRO A 244 30.78 -47.96 -20.74
C PRO A 244 30.64 -46.44 -20.90
N VAL A 245 30.96 -45.97 -22.11
CA VAL A 245 30.76 -44.59 -22.54
C VAL A 245 29.26 -44.35 -22.71
N VAL A 246 28.66 -43.55 -21.83
CA VAL A 246 27.35 -42.95 -22.09
C VAL A 246 27.55 -41.86 -23.13
N ALA A 247 27.01 -42.08 -24.32
CA ALA A 247 27.07 -41.13 -25.41
C ALA A 247 26.43 -39.80 -24.99
N ALA A 248 27.17 -38.71 -25.19
CA ALA A 248 26.63 -37.36 -25.10
C ALA A 248 25.51 -37.19 -26.15
N PRO A 249 24.39 -36.52 -25.80
CA PRO A 249 23.34 -36.25 -26.77
C PRO A 249 23.87 -35.33 -27.89
N PRO A 250 23.43 -35.53 -29.15
CA PRO A 250 23.89 -34.71 -30.26
C PRO A 250 23.47 -33.24 -30.08
N PRO A 251 24.24 -32.28 -30.64
CA PRO A 251 23.90 -30.88 -30.58
C PRO A 251 22.54 -30.66 -31.28
N ARG A 252 21.62 -30.01 -30.57
CA ARG A 252 20.33 -29.60 -31.14
C ARG A 252 20.60 -28.55 -32.21
N SER A 253 20.18 -28.84 -33.43
CA SER A 253 20.12 -27.87 -34.54
C SER A 253 19.36 -26.61 -34.09
N PRO A 254 19.78 -25.41 -34.52
CA PRO A 254 19.04 -24.20 -34.21
C PRO A 254 17.65 -24.27 -34.84
N LEU A 255 16.63 -24.03 -34.02
CA LEU A 255 15.27 -23.80 -34.48
C LEU A 255 15.27 -22.55 -35.36
N VAL A 256 15.11 -22.74 -36.66
CA VAL A 256 14.71 -21.68 -37.58
C VAL A 256 13.29 -21.28 -37.19
N VAL A 257 13.16 -20.13 -36.54
CA VAL A 257 11.87 -19.47 -36.36
C VAL A 257 11.59 -18.76 -37.67
N SER A 258 10.75 -19.38 -38.51
CA SER A 258 10.16 -18.68 -39.65
C SER A 258 9.14 -17.67 -39.12
N ASP A 259 9.31 -16.39 -39.46
CA ASP A 259 8.32 -15.35 -39.20
C ASP A 259 6.96 -15.75 -39.81
N PRO A 260 5.84 -15.58 -39.09
CA PRO A 260 4.53 -15.74 -39.69
C PRO A 260 4.28 -14.56 -40.65
N VAL A 261 4.32 -14.84 -41.95
CA VAL A 261 3.80 -13.95 -42.99
C VAL A 261 2.31 -13.75 -42.74
N LEU A 262 1.94 -12.54 -42.30
CA LEU A 262 0.55 -12.11 -42.21
C LEU A 262 -0.07 -12.03 -43.63
N PRO A 263 -1.27 -12.59 -43.86
CA PRO A 263 -1.96 -12.39 -45.13
C PRO A 263 -2.41 -10.92 -45.27
N PRO A 264 -2.48 -10.37 -46.50
CA PRO A 264 -2.93 -9.01 -46.72
C PRO A 264 -4.38 -8.84 -46.28
N VAL A 265 -4.63 -7.80 -45.48
CA VAL A 265 -5.96 -7.41 -45.01
C VAL A 265 -6.78 -6.93 -46.21
N ALA A 266 -7.68 -7.79 -46.71
CA ALA A 266 -8.72 -7.37 -47.64
C ALA A 266 -9.76 -6.52 -46.88
N GLN A 267 -9.83 -5.23 -47.20
CA GLN A 267 -10.87 -4.34 -46.69
C GLN A 267 -12.21 -4.67 -47.36
N ALA A 268 -13.04 -5.46 -46.68
CA ALA A 268 -14.44 -5.61 -47.06
C ALA A 268 -15.23 -4.35 -46.61
N PRO A 269 -16.03 -3.71 -47.49
CA PRO A 269 -16.83 -2.55 -47.13
C PRO A 269 -17.96 -2.98 -46.17
N ARG A 270 -17.92 -2.47 -44.94
CA ARG A 270 -19.01 -2.67 -43.96
C ARG A 270 -20.26 -1.89 -44.42
N PRO A 271 -21.45 -2.51 -44.50
CA PRO A 271 -22.68 -1.78 -44.78
C PRO A 271 -23.00 -0.81 -43.64
N ARG A 272 -23.22 0.46 -43.99
CA ARG A 272 -23.64 1.51 -43.04
C ARG A 272 -25.07 1.20 -42.57
N VAL A 273 -25.21 0.76 -41.32
CA VAL A 273 -26.50 0.72 -40.64
C VAL A 273 -26.88 2.16 -40.26
N ALA A 274 -28.05 2.61 -40.70
CA ALA A 274 -28.57 3.94 -40.38
C ALA A 274 -28.85 4.07 -38.86
N PRO A 275 -28.61 5.25 -38.25
CA PRO A 275 -28.82 5.44 -36.82
C PRO A 275 -30.31 5.28 -36.47
N GLN A 276 -30.61 4.30 -35.61
CA GLN A 276 -31.95 4.15 -35.05
C GLN A 276 -32.26 5.32 -34.11
N ARG A 277 -33.42 5.95 -34.33
CA ARG A 277 -33.93 7.08 -33.56
C ARG A 277 -34.48 6.55 -32.23
N ILE A 278 -33.73 6.71 -31.14
CA ILE A 278 -34.21 6.41 -29.78
C ILE A 278 -35.37 7.37 -29.48
N LEU A 279 -36.56 6.82 -29.23
CA LEU A 279 -37.71 7.59 -28.75
C LEU A 279 -37.47 8.01 -27.29
N PRO A 280 -37.80 9.26 -26.91
CA PRO A 280 -37.66 9.72 -25.53
C PRO A 280 -38.64 8.99 -24.59
N SER A 281 -38.19 8.75 -23.36
CA SER A 281 -38.96 8.12 -22.27
C SER A 281 -40.20 8.94 -21.89
N ALA A 282 -41.32 8.25 -21.63
CA ALA A 282 -42.67 8.80 -21.40
C ALA A 282 -42.88 9.58 -20.07
N ASN A 283 -41.85 10.13 -19.44
CA ASN A 283 -41.98 10.94 -18.21
C ASN A 283 -41.70 12.43 -18.46
N ALA A 284 -42.15 12.94 -19.59
CA ALA A 284 -42.12 14.37 -19.92
C ALA A 284 -43.53 14.95 -19.86
N ASP A 285 -44.17 14.91 -18.69
CA ASP A 285 -45.35 15.73 -18.41
C ASP A 285 -45.48 15.95 -16.90
N THR A 286 -44.90 17.04 -16.42
CA THR A 286 -45.45 17.83 -15.31
C THR A 286 -44.88 19.23 -15.41
N GLY A 287 -45.75 20.15 -15.83
CA GLY A 287 -45.43 21.52 -16.17
C GLY A 287 -44.94 22.35 -14.98
N GLY A 288 -43.97 23.22 -15.28
CA GLY A 288 -43.55 24.33 -14.44
C GLY A 288 -42.97 25.44 -15.29
N ARG A 289 -43.84 26.24 -15.93
CA ARG A 289 -43.44 27.48 -16.62
C ARG A 289 -42.98 28.52 -15.60
N ARG A 290 -41.80 29.11 -15.79
CA ARG A 290 -41.55 30.57 -15.87
C ARG A 290 -40.04 30.85 -15.94
N GLY A 291 -39.64 31.67 -16.92
CA GLY A 291 -38.29 32.23 -16.97
C GLY A 291 -37.70 32.33 -18.38
N ILE A 292 -38.35 33.07 -19.29
CA ILE A 292 -37.77 33.44 -20.59
C ILE A 292 -36.67 34.48 -20.31
N GLY A 293 -35.42 34.04 -20.30
CA GLY A 293 -34.23 34.91 -20.32
C GLY A 293 -33.47 34.67 -21.63
N ARG A 294 -33.42 35.69 -22.50
CA ARG A 294 -32.70 35.65 -23.77
C ARG A 294 -31.23 35.25 -23.53
N MET A 295 -30.80 34.18 -24.19
CA MET A 295 -29.41 33.71 -24.17
C MET A 295 -28.63 34.44 -25.28
N ARG A 296 -27.77 35.39 -24.90
CA ARG A 296 -26.68 35.88 -25.75
C ARG A 296 -25.37 35.41 -25.11
N GLY A 297 -24.48 34.89 -25.95
CA GLY A 297 -23.23 34.16 -25.67
C GLY A 297 -22.56 34.35 -24.30
N GLY A 298 -22.15 33.22 -23.70
CA GLY A 298 -21.22 33.20 -22.58
C GLY A 298 -21.22 31.85 -21.87
N ARG A 299 -20.13 31.08 -21.98
CA ARG A 299 -19.88 29.88 -21.19
C ARG A 299 -19.95 30.25 -19.70
N LYS A 300 -20.97 29.79 -18.98
CA LYS A 300 -20.97 29.78 -17.52
C LYS A 300 -20.14 28.58 -17.04
N ARG A 301 -18.92 28.83 -16.56
CA ARG A 301 -18.26 27.91 -15.61
C ARG A 301 -18.83 28.23 -14.23
N LYS A 302 -19.40 27.24 -13.54
CA LYS A 302 -19.66 27.34 -12.10
C LYS A 302 -18.30 27.24 -11.42
N VAL A 303 -17.82 28.35 -10.88
CA VAL A 303 -16.79 28.37 -9.85
C VAL A 303 -17.55 28.34 -8.54
N THR A 304 -17.48 27.22 -7.82
CA THR A 304 -17.78 27.18 -6.39
C THR A 304 -16.55 27.71 -5.68
N VAL A 305 -16.61 28.96 -5.23
CA VAL A 305 -15.72 29.45 -4.18
C VAL A 305 -16.15 28.71 -2.91
N VAL A 306 -15.24 27.93 -2.34
CA VAL A 306 -15.39 27.44 -0.97
C VAL A 306 -14.89 28.56 -0.08
N GLU A 307 -15.80 29.37 0.44
CA GLU A 307 -15.55 30.29 1.54
C GLU A 307 -15.57 29.48 2.84
N GLU A 308 -14.45 28.85 3.18
CA GLU A 308 -14.17 28.39 4.55
C GLU A 308 -12.65 28.44 4.75
N LEU A 309 -12.12 29.67 4.86
CA LEU A 309 -10.78 29.90 5.38
C LEU A 309 -10.71 31.30 5.99
N ASP A 310 -11.45 31.50 7.08
CA ASP A 310 -11.21 32.57 8.05
C ASP A 310 -11.64 32.03 9.41
N ASP A 311 -10.64 31.64 10.21
CA ASP A 311 -10.58 31.67 11.68
C ASP A 311 -9.28 30.95 12.11
N LEU A 312 -8.15 31.57 11.78
CA LEU A 312 -6.86 31.31 12.42
C LEU A 312 -6.38 32.64 12.99
N ASP A 313 -6.79 32.92 14.22
CA ASP A 313 -6.22 33.96 15.04
C ASP A 313 -4.75 33.59 15.33
N PHE A 314 -3.83 34.39 14.80
CA PHE A 314 -2.47 34.49 15.30
C PHE A 314 -2.43 35.62 16.33
N GLY A 315 -2.51 35.24 17.61
CA GLY A 315 -2.28 36.09 18.78
C GLY A 315 -1.65 35.28 19.89
#